data_AF-A0A7S3AWZ1-F1
#
_entry.id   AF-A0A7S3AWZ1-F1
#
_cell.length_a   1.000
_cell.length_b   1.000
_cell.length_c   1.000
_cell.angle_alpha   90.00
_cell.angle_beta   90.00
_cell.angle_gamma   90.00
#
_symmetry.space_group_name_H-M   'P 1'
#
loop_
_entity.id
_entity.type
_entity.pdbx_description
1 polymer ?
#
loop_
_entity_poly.entity_id
_entity_poly.type
_entity_poly.pdbx_seq_one_letter_code
_entity_poly.pdbx_strand_id
1 'polypeptide(L)'
;FWVPSAFECEECPAPFHHGASHRALSVSISGSASGSASGSAHSCEYGGHEPHVRYDCTDGMHNPLASLLLSGQEGLVTHLLARRPAGYETAFSAGTLAAFLAVYYPIACTTFGIYLPAGNFVPGIVVGAAAGRLLGELLVNADLNGPWTPGAFALLGAAAVLSGMTRMTLTLAAILTEVAKDVRLLPAIMLSLTVARVVGNRVSESFDDEMMESDHLPHLHEAPPEKLTMITARDTMSEQVVTLTEKVTVGLVVELLRTTKHNGFPVVRLASGSEPGRMSVRTPGSASGRPGSVTGRQSQGQQPARILAGLVMRAQLKWMLQHRVWRKGRSQNFSMRELQSYVGAGALKNGGPANPGEVAEEDMKEMLDLRAYMDPCPLMVTELMPLSRVYRLFNDMGIRHLPVINASCSLVGIITRKDLQVASMEATLAAHYKLVLRKEIVRRFSDAGRRVAEKRKQPLKEAREGGAEEGKGSQKCSKPLSMPNRDDA
;
A
#
# COMPACT_ATOMS: atom_id res chain seq x y z
N PHE A 1 -18.53 17.66 2.25
CA PHE A 1 -17.61 17.95 1.16
C PHE A 1 -18.34 18.84 0.17
N TRP A 2 -17.84 20.06 -0.02
CA TRP A 2 -18.35 21.04 -0.99
C TRP A 2 -17.78 20.69 -2.37
N VAL A 3 -18.63 20.43 -3.36
CA VAL A 3 -18.24 20.38 -4.77
C VAL A 3 -18.69 21.70 -5.40
N PRO A 4 -17.79 22.50 -6.01
CA PRO A 4 -18.20 23.69 -6.73
C PRO A 4 -18.99 23.29 -7.97
N SER A 5 -20.19 23.87 -8.08
CA SER A 5 -21.04 23.92 -9.27
C SER A 5 -20.28 24.47 -10.47
N ALA A 6 -19.89 23.60 -11.40
CA ALA A 6 -19.40 23.97 -12.72
C ALA A 6 -19.64 22.83 -13.72
N PHE A 7 -20.91 22.50 -13.96
CA PHE A 7 -21.39 21.91 -15.21
C PHE A 7 -22.84 22.39 -15.36
N GLU A 8 -23.02 23.49 -16.09
CA GLU A 8 -24.32 23.86 -16.65
C GLU A 8 -24.74 22.75 -17.62
N CYS A 9 -25.73 21.95 -17.22
CA CYS A 9 -26.47 21.12 -18.16
C CYS A 9 -27.64 21.93 -18.69
N GLU A 10 -27.58 22.20 -19.98
CA GLU A 10 -28.63 22.78 -20.82
C GLU A 10 -29.96 22.01 -20.65
N GLU A 11 -31.07 22.75 -20.59
CA GLU A 11 -32.42 22.20 -20.39
C GLU A 11 -32.83 21.27 -21.54
N CYS A 12 -33.10 19.99 -21.23
CA CYS A 12 -33.82 19.09 -22.13
C CYS A 12 -35.34 19.21 -21.88
N PRO A 13 -36.18 19.28 -22.93
CA PRO A 13 -37.62 19.48 -22.79
C PRO A 13 -38.34 18.23 -22.25
N ALA A 14 -39.46 18.48 -21.57
CA ALA A 14 -40.31 17.53 -20.85
C ALA A 14 -40.67 16.23 -21.61
N PRO A 15 -40.92 15.10 -20.91
CA PRO A 15 -41.12 13.82 -21.54
C PRO A 15 -42.51 13.66 -22.17
N PHE A 16 -42.51 13.12 -23.38
CA PHE A 16 -43.67 12.58 -24.09
C PHE A 16 -44.31 11.41 -23.32
N HIS A 17 -45.63 11.44 -23.22
CA HIS A 17 -46.46 10.32 -22.78
C HIS A 17 -46.23 9.09 -23.66
N HIS A 18 -45.80 7.98 -23.07
CA HIS A 18 -46.01 6.65 -23.65
C HIS A 18 -46.51 5.68 -22.58
N GLY A 19 -47.77 5.25 -22.75
CA GLY A 19 -48.30 4.09 -22.06
C GLY A 19 -47.63 2.83 -22.59
N ALA A 20 -46.98 2.09 -21.71
CA ALA A 20 -46.52 0.74 -21.96
C ALA A 20 -46.89 -0.14 -20.77
N SER A 21 -47.81 -1.08 -21.02
CA SER A 21 -48.24 -2.11 -20.09
C SER A 21 -47.09 -3.08 -19.82
N HIS A 22 -46.55 -3.09 -18.60
CA HIS A 22 -45.62 -4.12 -18.14
C HIS A 22 -46.35 -5.06 -17.18
N ARG A 23 -46.54 -6.31 -17.61
CA ARG A 23 -47.03 -7.41 -16.76
C ARG A 23 -46.03 -7.70 -15.64
N ALA A 24 -46.44 -7.52 -14.39
CA ALA A 24 -45.66 -7.87 -13.21
C ALA A 24 -45.74 -9.38 -12.91
N LEU A 25 -44.60 -9.97 -12.55
CA LEU A 25 -44.48 -11.29 -11.94
C LEU A 25 -44.91 -11.20 -10.47
N SER A 26 -46.02 -11.84 -10.12
CA SER A 26 -46.52 -11.93 -8.74
C SER A 26 -45.81 -13.08 -8.00
N VAL A 27 -45.06 -12.76 -6.94
CA VAL A 27 -44.64 -13.73 -5.93
C VAL A 27 -45.66 -13.71 -4.80
N SER A 28 -46.47 -14.75 -4.69
CA SER A 28 -47.50 -14.88 -3.66
C SER A 28 -46.91 -15.52 -2.40
N ILE A 29 -46.93 -14.81 -1.28
CA ILE A 29 -46.73 -15.38 0.05
C ILE A 29 -48.10 -15.44 0.74
N SER A 30 -48.58 -16.65 1.00
CA SER A 30 -49.89 -16.91 1.60
C SER A 30 -49.87 -16.69 3.11
N GLY A 31 -50.61 -15.67 3.57
CA GLY A 31 -51.05 -15.51 4.95
C GLY A 31 -52.57 -15.42 4.98
N SER A 32 -53.21 -16.32 5.70
CA SER A 32 -54.66 -16.51 5.76
C SER A 32 -55.36 -15.41 6.57
N ALA A 33 -56.23 -14.63 5.93
CA ALA A 33 -57.37 -13.96 6.56
C ALA A 33 -58.51 -13.84 5.54
N SER A 34 -59.69 -14.28 5.95
CA SER A 34 -60.92 -14.44 5.16
C SER A 34 -61.69 -13.13 4.98
N GLY A 35 -62.16 -12.83 3.76
CA GLY A 35 -63.29 -11.90 3.53
C GLY A 35 -63.21 -10.96 2.31
N SER A 36 -63.64 -11.46 1.14
CA SER A 36 -64.26 -10.76 -0.01
C SER A 36 -63.70 -9.45 -0.61
N ALA A 37 -63.10 -9.62 -1.80
CA ALA A 37 -63.26 -8.85 -3.04
C ALA A 37 -62.96 -7.33 -3.09
N SER A 38 -61.68 -6.98 -3.26
CA SER A 38 -61.22 -6.03 -4.30
C SER A 38 -59.69 -6.17 -4.47
N GLY A 39 -59.21 -6.20 -5.71
CA GLY A 39 -57.80 -6.42 -6.04
C GLY A 39 -56.88 -5.30 -5.53
N SER A 40 -55.69 -5.69 -5.07
CA SER A 40 -54.49 -4.87 -4.79
C SER A 40 -54.53 -3.79 -3.69
N ALA A 41 -55.31 -3.95 -2.62
CA ALA A 41 -55.33 -3.00 -1.49
C ALA A 41 -54.38 -3.30 -0.31
N HIS A 42 -53.64 -4.42 -0.31
CA HIS A 42 -52.87 -4.89 0.86
C HIS A 42 -51.45 -4.31 1.03
N SER A 43 -51.02 -3.35 0.21
CA SER A 43 -49.62 -2.85 0.20
C SER A 43 -49.48 -1.33 0.36
N CYS A 44 -50.57 -0.64 0.70
CA CYS A 44 -50.60 0.81 0.83
C CYS A 44 -50.71 1.19 2.32
N GLU A 45 -49.86 2.12 2.77
CA GLU A 45 -49.83 2.66 4.14
C GLU A 45 -50.08 4.18 4.12
N TYR A 46 -50.62 4.74 5.20
CA TYR A 46 -50.91 6.18 5.25
C TYR A 46 -49.62 6.99 5.28
N GLY A 47 -49.45 7.86 4.27
CA GLY A 47 -48.30 8.75 4.18
C GLY A 47 -48.54 9.97 5.05
N GLY A 48 -47.66 10.21 6.04
CA GLY A 48 -47.62 11.50 6.73
C GLY A 48 -47.24 12.66 5.80
N HIS A 49 -46.89 13.82 6.36
CA HIS A 49 -46.49 15.03 5.61
C HIS A 49 -45.15 14.93 4.84
N GLU A 50 -44.55 13.75 4.71
CA GLU A 50 -43.27 13.54 4.02
C GLU A 50 -43.46 13.08 2.56
N PRO A 51 -42.50 13.37 1.66
CA PRO A 51 -42.60 13.00 0.25
C PRO A 51 -42.42 11.48 0.07
N HIS A 52 -43.52 10.74 0.12
CA HIS A 52 -43.55 9.31 -0.17
C HIS A 52 -43.95 9.04 -1.63
N VAL A 53 -43.49 7.91 -2.20
CA VAL A 53 -43.86 7.52 -3.56
C VAL A 53 -45.21 6.81 -3.53
N ARG A 54 -46.18 7.43 -4.18
CA ARG A 54 -47.48 6.84 -4.44
C ARG A 54 -47.40 5.94 -5.67
N TYR A 55 -47.66 4.65 -5.48
CA TYR A 55 -47.68 3.65 -6.54
C TYR A 55 -48.88 2.73 -6.31
N ASP A 56 -49.87 2.75 -7.20
CA ASP A 56 -51.13 2.00 -7.08
C ASP A 56 -51.90 2.19 -5.76
N CYS A 57 -51.77 3.35 -5.12
CA CYS A 57 -52.46 3.69 -3.87
C CYS A 57 -53.47 4.85 -4.04
N THR A 58 -54.44 4.95 -3.14
CA THR A 58 -55.40 6.07 -3.07
C THR A 58 -54.74 7.37 -2.58
N ASP A 59 -55.41 8.51 -2.74
CA ASP A 59 -54.91 9.81 -2.29
C ASP A 59 -54.59 9.78 -0.78
N GLY A 60 -53.38 10.19 -0.38
CA GLY A 60 -52.90 10.14 1.00
C GLY A 60 -52.25 8.82 1.44
N MET A 61 -52.30 7.78 0.60
CA MET A 61 -51.65 6.49 0.85
C MET A 61 -50.42 6.31 -0.05
N HIS A 62 -49.41 5.61 0.46
CA HIS A 62 -48.16 5.35 -0.25
C HIS A 62 -47.80 3.86 -0.23
N ASN A 63 -47.00 3.42 -1.21
CA ASN A 63 -46.47 2.06 -1.22
C ASN A 63 -45.07 2.08 -0.57
N PRO A 64 -44.85 1.37 0.55
CA PRO A 64 -43.58 1.41 1.28
C PRO A 64 -42.40 0.89 0.45
N LEU A 65 -42.60 -0.19 -0.33
CA LEU A 65 -41.54 -0.75 -1.19
C LEU A 65 -41.21 0.17 -2.37
N ALA A 66 -42.24 0.78 -2.99
CA ALA A 66 -42.04 1.76 -4.05
C ALA A 66 -41.31 3.01 -3.52
N SER A 67 -41.60 3.42 -2.30
CA SER A 67 -40.90 4.54 -1.64
C SER A 67 -39.44 4.23 -1.35
N LEU A 68 -39.08 2.98 -1.08
CA LEU A 68 -37.68 2.57 -0.94
C LEU A 68 -36.95 2.47 -2.30
N LEU A 69 -37.61 2.01 -3.35
CA LEU A 69 -36.96 1.78 -4.65
C LEU A 69 -36.95 3.00 -5.57
N LEU A 70 -37.94 3.89 -5.48
CA LEU A 70 -38.20 4.94 -6.46
C LEU A 70 -38.06 6.38 -5.93
N SER A 71 -37.70 6.58 -4.65
CA SER A 71 -37.50 7.92 -4.06
C SER A 71 -36.16 8.57 -4.43
N GLY A 72 -35.32 7.91 -5.23
CA GLY A 72 -33.95 8.33 -5.50
C GLY A 72 -33.01 8.10 -4.31
N GLN A 73 -31.72 8.39 -4.48
CA GLN A 73 -30.70 8.08 -3.47
C GLN A 73 -30.85 8.92 -2.19
N GLU A 74 -31.13 10.22 -2.32
CA GLU A 74 -31.30 11.12 -1.17
C GLU A 74 -32.57 10.83 -0.39
N GLY A 75 -33.68 10.55 -1.09
CA GLY A 75 -34.95 10.16 -0.48
C GLY A 75 -34.83 8.84 0.27
N LEU A 76 -34.21 7.84 -0.34
CA LEU A 76 -34.00 6.52 0.27
C LEU A 76 -33.20 6.59 1.59
N VAL A 77 -32.07 7.29 1.58
CA VAL A 77 -31.24 7.44 2.79
C VAL A 77 -31.99 8.20 3.87
N THR A 78 -32.68 9.28 3.52
CA THR A 78 -33.50 10.07 4.45
C THR A 78 -34.59 9.21 5.08
N HIS A 79 -35.34 8.45 4.27
CA HIS A 79 -36.39 7.59 4.76
C HIS A 79 -35.86 6.51 5.70
N LEU A 80 -34.71 5.88 5.40
CA LEU A 80 -34.11 4.83 6.23
C LEU A 80 -33.56 5.36 7.55
N LEU A 81 -32.91 6.53 7.54
CA LEU A 81 -32.29 7.14 8.73
C LEU A 81 -33.26 7.98 9.58
N ALA A 82 -34.49 8.21 9.11
CA ALA A 82 -35.50 8.98 9.83
C ALA A 82 -35.74 8.42 11.25
N ARG A 83 -35.54 9.28 12.25
CA ARG A 83 -35.74 8.96 13.68
C ARG A 83 -37.10 9.49 14.12
N ARG A 84 -38.14 8.66 14.02
CA ARG A 84 -39.47 8.97 14.54
C ARG A 84 -39.61 8.50 16.00
N PRO A 85 -40.32 9.25 16.87
CA PRO A 85 -40.56 8.84 18.25
C PRO A 85 -41.36 7.53 18.29
N ALA A 86 -41.05 6.69 19.29
CA ALA A 86 -41.74 5.42 19.51
C ALA A 86 -43.25 5.64 19.67
N GLY A 87 -44.06 5.00 18.83
CA GLY A 87 -45.53 5.11 18.85
C GLY A 87 -46.16 5.77 17.62
N TYR A 88 -45.38 6.35 16.70
CA TYR A 88 -45.86 6.64 15.34
C TYR A 88 -45.74 5.35 14.50
N GLU A 89 -46.76 5.03 13.70
CA GLU A 89 -46.80 3.80 12.87
C GLU A 89 -45.45 3.57 12.18
N THR A 90 -44.94 2.35 12.33
CA THR A 90 -43.67 1.90 11.78
C THR A 90 -43.68 2.17 10.27
N ALA A 91 -42.86 3.14 9.83
CA ALA A 91 -42.90 3.61 8.43
C ALA A 91 -42.68 2.51 7.39
N PHE A 92 -42.05 1.40 7.82
CA PHE A 92 -41.77 0.24 6.99
C PHE A 92 -41.89 -1.02 7.84
N SER A 93 -42.75 -1.95 7.42
CA SER A 93 -42.80 -3.29 8.02
C SER A 93 -41.47 -4.04 7.85
N ALA A 94 -41.12 -4.89 8.84
CA ALA A 94 -39.93 -5.74 8.80
C ALA A 94 -39.88 -6.62 7.53
N GLY A 95 -41.04 -7.11 7.05
CA GLY A 95 -41.13 -7.90 5.82
C GLY A 95 -40.71 -7.10 4.59
N THR A 96 -41.12 -5.83 4.49
CA THR A 96 -40.76 -4.95 3.38
C THR A 96 -39.28 -4.62 3.37
N LEU A 97 -38.69 -4.34 4.53
CA LEU A 97 -37.25 -4.09 4.66
C LEU A 97 -36.42 -5.33 4.31
N ALA A 98 -36.86 -6.52 4.72
CA ALA A 98 -36.21 -7.77 4.37
C ALA A 98 -36.27 -8.05 2.86
N ALA A 99 -37.43 -7.84 2.23
CA ALA A 99 -37.59 -7.97 0.78
C ALA A 99 -36.72 -6.96 0.02
N PHE A 100 -36.69 -5.70 0.47
CA PHE A 100 -35.83 -4.67 -0.10
C PHE A 100 -34.35 -5.06 0.00
N LEU A 101 -33.88 -5.50 1.18
CA LEU A 101 -32.48 -5.91 1.38
C LEU A 101 -32.10 -7.11 0.51
N ALA A 102 -32.99 -8.10 0.39
CA ALA A 102 -32.78 -9.28 -0.43
C ALA A 102 -32.61 -8.97 -1.92
N VAL A 103 -33.24 -7.90 -2.42
CA VAL A 103 -33.11 -7.45 -3.82
C VAL A 103 -31.97 -6.46 -3.99
N TYR A 104 -31.85 -5.47 -3.11
CA TYR A 104 -30.89 -4.38 -3.25
C TYR A 104 -29.44 -4.83 -3.04
N TYR A 105 -29.17 -5.71 -2.06
CA TYR A 105 -27.80 -6.13 -1.76
C TYR A 105 -27.11 -6.88 -2.92
N PRO A 106 -27.72 -7.89 -3.57
CA PRO A 106 -27.12 -8.53 -4.74
C PRO A 106 -26.91 -7.58 -5.92
N ILE A 107 -27.84 -6.65 -6.15
CA ILE A 107 -27.72 -5.63 -7.20
C ILE A 107 -26.52 -4.72 -6.90
N ALA A 108 -26.42 -4.22 -5.66
CA ALA A 108 -25.30 -3.39 -5.23
C ALA A 108 -23.95 -4.11 -5.43
N CYS A 109 -23.85 -5.38 -5.04
CA CYS A 109 -22.64 -6.19 -5.24
C CYS A 109 -22.29 -6.41 -6.71
N THR A 110 -23.28 -6.67 -7.59
CA THR A 110 -23.02 -6.91 -9.02
C THR A 110 -22.72 -5.64 -9.80
N THR A 111 -23.26 -4.50 -9.39
CA THR A 111 -22.91 -3.19 -9.99
C THR A 111 -21.50 -2.74 -9.60
N PHE A 112 -20.97 -3.25 -8.49
CA PHE A 112 -19.64 -2.95 -8.03
C PHE A 112 -18.60 -3.76 -8.84
N GLY A 113 -18.07 -3.17 -9.90
CA GLY A 113 -17.14 -3.83 -10.84
C GLY A 113 -17.45 -3.58 -12.31
N ILE A 114 -18.54 -2.87 -12.61
CA ILE A 114 -18.80 -2.36 -13.95
C ILE A 114 -17.81 -1.24 -14.29
N TYR A 115 -17.49 -1.08 -15.57
CA TYR A 115 -16.60 -0.04 -16.07
C TYR A 115 -17.30 1.34 -16.13
N LEU A 116 -17.83 1.81 -15.00
CA LEU A 116 -18.43 3.14 -14.86
C LEU A 116 -17.87 3.84 -13.60
N PRO A 117 -17.64 5.16 -13.67
CA PRO A 117 -17.24 5.94 -12.50
C PRO A 117 -18.44 6.04 -11.53
N ALA A 118 -18.44 5.20 -10.49
CA ALA A 118 -19.48 5.16 -9.47
C ALA A 118 -18.86 5.05 -8.06
N GLY A 119 -19.55 5.59 -7.05
CA GLY A 119 -19.13 5.50 -5.65
C GLY A 119 -19.84 4.35 -4.91
N ASN A 120 -19.12 3.65 -4.02
CA ASN A 120 -19.68 2.55 -3.21
C ASN A 120 -20.20 2.99 -1.83
N PHE A 121 -20.00 4.26 -1.48
CA PHE A 121 -20.35 4.76 -0.14
C PHE A 121 -21.87 4.79 0.10
N VAL A 122 -22.64 5.31 -0.84
CA VAL A 122 -24.10 5.40 -0.72
C VAL A 122 -24.77 4.02 -0.71
N PRO A 123 -24.43 3.08 -1.62
CA PRO A 123 -24.93 1.69 -1.51
C PRO A 123 -24.61 1.04 -0.16
N GLY A 124 -23.40 1.26 0.38
CA GLY A 124 -23.01 0.78 1.71
C GLY A 124 -23.86 1.36 2.85
N ILE A 125 -24.17 2.66 2.82
CA ILE A 125 -25.10 3.29 3.77
C ILE A 125 -26.47 2.64 3.68
N VAL A 126 -27.02 2.49 2.46
CA VAL A 126 -28.37 1.97 2.25
C VAL A 126 -28.51 0.53 2.76
N VAL A 127 -27.57 -0.35 2.40
CA VAL A 127 -27.55 -1.75 2.86
C VAL A 127 -27.49 -1.81 4.39
N GLY A 128 -26.56 -1.07 5.00
CA GLY A 128 -26.40 -1.06 6.45
C GLY A 128 -27.58 -0.43 7.18
N ALA A 129 -28.14 0.65 6.64
CA ALA A 129 -29.31 1.31 7.22
C ALA A 129 -30.56 0.44 7.14
N ALA A 130 -30.79 -0.24 6.02
CA ALA A 130 -31.89 -1.19 5.88
C ALA A 130 -31.76 -2.38 6.85
N ALA A 131 -30.57 -2.97 6.95
CA ALA A 131 -30.31 -4.09 7.86
C ALA A 131 -30.42 -3.67 9.34
N GLY A 132 -29.85 -2.51 9.71
CA GLY A 132 -29.94 -1.95 11.05
C GLY A 132 -31.37 -1.60 11.43
N ARG A 133 -32.12 -0.98 10.50
CA ARG A 133 -33.54 -0.67 10.74
C ARG A 133 -34.37 -1.93 10.91
N LEU A 134 -34.16 -2.94 10.06
CA LEU A 134 -34.82 -4.24 10.20
C LEU A 134 -34.59 -4.84 11.60
N LEU A 135 -33.36 -4.81 12.11
CA LEU A 135 -33.06 -5.24 13.47
C LEU A 135 -33.82 -4.39 14.52
N GLY A 136 -33.85 -3.07 14.35
CA GLY A 136 -34.60 -2.17 15.23
C GLY A 136 -36.10 -2.45 15.26
N GLU A 137 -36.72 -2.69 14.10
CA GLU A 137 -38.14 -3.04 14.00
C GLU A 137 -38.43 -4.42 14.63
N LEU A 138 -37.53 -5.39 14.47
CA LEU A 138 -37.66 -6.69 15.14
C LEU A 138 -37.60 -6.57 16.67
N LEU A 139 -36.75 -5.70 17.21
CA LEU A 139 -36.66 -5.45 18.65
C LEU A 139 -37.92 -4.76 19.20
N VAL A 140 -38.51 -3.84 18.44
CA VAL A 140 -39.80 -3.20 18.77
C VAL A 140 -40.92 -4.24 18.75
N ASN A 141 -41.00 -5.06 17.71
CA ASN A 141 -42.04 -6.09 17.56
C ASN A 141 -41.93 -7.21 18.61
N ALA A 142 -40.73 -7.45 19.16
CA ALA A 142 -40.49 -8.43 20.21
C ALA A 142 -40.92 -7.95 21.61
N ASP A 143 -41.45 -6.72 21.74
CA ASP A 143 -41.91 -6.09 22.98
C ASP A 143 -40.89 -6.18 24.13
N LEU A 144 -39.61 -6.09 23.78
CA LEU A 144 -38.55 -5.92 24.77
C LEU A 144 -38.73 -4.50 25.33
N ASN A 145 -39.12 -4.35 26.60
CA ASN A 145 -39.44 -3.07 27.27
C ASN A 145 -38.29 -2.03 27.31
N GLY A 146 -37.83 -1.57 26.15
CA GLY A 146 -36.74 -0.62 25.97
C GLY A 146 -37.13 0.50 25.01
N PRO A 147 -36.53 1.70 25.15
CA PRO A 147 -36.75 2.81 24.24
C PRO A 147 -36.01 2.58 22.91
N TRP A 148 -36.47 1.60 22.13
CA TRP A 148 -35.89 1.28 20.84
C TRP A 148 -36.32 2.31 19.79
N THR A 149 -35.34 2.88 19.09
CA THR A 149 -35.59 3.79 17.97
C THR A 149 -35.03 3.14 16.70
N PRO A 150 -35.88 2.61 15.80
CA PRO A 150 -35.40 1.91 14.60
C PRO A 150 -34.43 2.74 13.75
N GLY A 151 -34.63 4.05 13.66
CA GLY A 151 -33.72 4.97 12.95
C GLY A 151 -32.32 5.08 13.58
N ALA A 152 -32.18 4.90 14.91
CA ALA A 152 -30.86 4.86 15.53
C ALA A 152 -30.12 3.56 15.17
N PHE A 153 -30.82 2.42 15.16
CA PHE A 153 -30.26 1.16 14.68
C PHE A 153 -29.91 1.20 13.20
N ALA A 154 -30.69 1.90 12.37
CA ALA A 154 -30.35 2.15 10.97
C ALA A 154 -28.99 2.85 10.85
N LEU A 155 -28.75 3.91 11.62
CA LEU A 155 -27.46 4.60 11.60
C LEU A 155 -26.31 3.70 12.08
N LEU A 156 -26.53 2.90 13.14
CA LEU A 156 -25.52 1.96 13.64
C LEU A 156 -25.21 0.84 12.64
N GLY A 157 -26.21 0.38 11.90
CA GLY A 157 -26.05 -0.61 10.81
C GLY A 157 -25.31 -0.02 9.61
N ALA A 158 -25.60 1.22 9.21
CA ALA A 158 -24.85 1.94 8.20
C ALA A 158 -23.37 2.09 8.60
N ALA A 159 -23.10 2.43 9.86
CA ALA A 159 -21.75 2.49 10.42
C ALA A 159 -21.04 1.12 10.31
N ALA A 160 -21.71 0.05 10.73
CA ALA A 160 -21.15 -1.29 10.72
C ALA A 160 -20.76 -1.75 9.31
N VAL A 161 -21.64 -1.57 8.31
CA VAL A 161 -21.36 -1.97 6.92
C VAL A 161 -20.23 -1.13 6.32
N LEU A 162 -20.25 0.19 6.49
CA LEU A 162 -19.21 1.07 5.94
C LEU A 162 -17.83 0.78 6.55
N SER A 163 -17.75 0.56 7.87
CA SER A 163 -16.47 0.20 8.53
C SER A 163 -16.06 -1.24 8.23
N GLY A 164 -17.03 -2.13 8.05
CA GLY A 164 -16.81 -3.50 7.57
C GLY A 164 -16.20 -3.54 6.17
N MET A 165 -16.56 -2.60 5.30
CA MET A 165 -16.05 -2.49 3.93
C MET A 165 -14.72 -1.71 3.88
N THR A 166 -14.73 -0.45 4.31
CA THR A 166 -13.59 0.49 4.11
C THR A 166 -12.54 0.43 5.21
N ARG A 167 -12.82 -0.24 6.34
CA ARG A 167 -12.03 -0.16 7.59
C ARG A 167 -11.85 1.24 8.17
N MET A 168 -12.41 2.29 7.58
CA MET A 168 -12.32 3.64 8.13
C MET A 168 -13.12 3.74 9.44
N THR A 169 -12.64 4.52 10.41
CA THR A 169 -13.30 4.69 11.72
C THR A 169 -13.50 6.15 12.08
N LEU A 170 -12.43 6.94 12.22
CA LEU A 170 -12.52 8.34 12.64
C LEU A 170 -13.33 9.20 11.67
N THR A 171 -13.03 9.09 10.37
CA THR A 171 -13.74 9.85 9.32
C THR A 171 -15.21 9.44 9.23
N LEU A 172 -15.51 8.14 9.33
CA LEU A 172 -16.89 7.65 9.32
C LEU A 172 -17.67 8.11 10.55
N ALA A 173 -17.05 8.09 11.73
CA ALA A 173 -17.67 8.59 12.96
C ALA A 173 -18.07 10.05 12.80
N ALA A 174 -17.16 10.89 12.30
CA ALA A 174 -17.43 12.30 12.05
C ALA A 174 -18.57 12.50 11.04
N ILE A 175 -18.52 11.81 9.88
CA ILE A 175 -19.55 11.93 8.84
C ILE A 175 -20.92 11.49 9.37
N LEU A 176 -21.02 10.33 10.01
CA LEU A 176 -22.30 9.78 10.46
C LEU A 176 -22.89 10.57 11.63
N THR A 177 -22.05 11.11 12.53
CA THR A 177 -22.51 12.02 13.58
C THR A 177 -23.02 13.35 13.00
N GLU A 178 -22.35 13.88 11.97
CA GLU A 178 -22.81 15.08 11.26
C GLU A 178 -24.12 14.85 10.51
N VAL A 179 -24.29 13.70 9.84
CA VAL A 179 -25.54 13.32 9.17
C VAL A 179 -26.67 13.14 10.19
N ALA A 180 -26.38 12.52 11.33
CA ALA A 180 -27.36 12.37 12.39
C ALA A 180 -27.75 13.73 13.01
N LYS A 181 -26.87 14.72 13.02
CA LYS A 181 -27.03 15.98 13.78
C LYS A 181 -27.26 15.72 15.27
N ASP A 182 -26.65 14.67 15.80
CA ASP A 182 -26.76 14.29 17.21
C ASP A 182 -25.46 13.65 17.72
N VAL A 183 -24.69 14.46 18.43
CA VAL A 183 -23.39 14.06 18.99
C VAL A 183 -23.53 13.04 20.12
N ARG A 184 -24.71 12.91 20.74
CA ARG A 184 -24.93 11.95 21.83
C ARG A 184 -24.82 10.50 21.34
N LEU A 185 -25.03 10.27 20.04
CA LEU A 185 -24.93 8.94 19.42
C LEU A 185 -23.49 8.56 19.04
N LEU A 186 -22.53 9.48 19.14
CA LEU A 186 -21.12 9.25 18.79
C LEU A 186 -20.50 8.03 19.50
N PRO A 187 -20.68 7.81 20.82
CA PRO A 187 -20.11 6.62 21.47
C PRO A 187 -20.63 5.30 20.90
N ALA A 188 -21.93 5.23 20.57
CA ALA A 188 -22.53 4.03 19.99
C ALA A 188 -22.06 3.82 18.55
N ILE A 189 -21.93 4.89 17.76
CA ILE A 189 -21.35 4.83 16.41
C ILE A 189 -19.90 4.33 16.48
N MET A 190 -19.06 4.90 17.35
CA MET A 190 -17.66 4.47 17.51
C MET A 190 -17.55 3.01 17.94
N LEU A 191 -18.42 2.54 18.83
CA LEU A 191 -18.46 1.14 19.23
C LEU A 191 -18.82 0.24 18.04
N SER A 192 -19.87 0.57 17.28
CA SER A 192 -20.28 -0.16 16.07
C SER A 192 -19.15 -0.23 15.03
N LEU A 193 -18.52 0.91 14.73
CA LEU A 193 -17.38 1.01 13.81
C LEU A 193 -16.20 0.13 14.28
N THR A 194 -15.87 0.18 15.57
CA THR A 194 -14.73 -0.59 16.13
C THR A 194 -15.00 -2.09 16.07
N VAL A 195 -16.20 -2.54 16.45
CA VAL A 195 -16.58 -3.94 16.38
C VAL A 195 -16.55 -4.44 14.93
N ALA A 196 -17.14 -3.69 14.00
CA ALA A 196 -17.15 -4.06 12.59
C ALA A 196 -15.73 -4.12 11.99
N ARG A 197 -14.85 -3.16 12.34
CA ARG A 197 -13.43 -3.17 11.93
C ARG A 197 -12.70 -4.39 12.48
N VAL A 198 -12.85 -4.71 13.77
CA VAL A 198 -12.17 -5.85 14.40
C VAL A 198 -12.64 -7.17 13.79
N VAL A 199 -13.96 -7.33 13.61
CA VAL A 199 -14.53 -8.54 13.01
C VAL A 199 -14.04 -8.68 11.58
N GLY A 200 -14.17 -7.64 10.76
CA GLY A 200 -13.79 -7.78 9.37
C GLY A 200 -12.28 -7.90 9.17
N ASN A 201 -11.41 -7.26 9.98
CA ASN A 201 -9.96 -7.51 9.93
C ASN A 201 -9.58 -8.98 10.17
N ARG A 202 -10.47 -9.78 10.76
CA ARG A 202 -10.28 -11.24 10.89
C ARG A 202 -10.83 -12.05 9.72
N VAL A 203 -11.74 -11.49 8.95
CA VAL A 203 -12.43 -12.18 7.85
C VAL A 203 -11.79 -11.87 6.51
N SER A 204 -11.51 -10.59 6.24
CA SER A 204 -11.02 -10.11 4.96
C SER A 204 -10.17 -8.85 5.11
N GLU A 205 -9.37 -8.56 4.10
CA GLU A 205 -8.75 -7.24 3.95
C GLU A 205 -9.82 -6.17 3.69
N SER A 206 -9.39 -4.89 3.69
CA SER A 206 -10.31 -3.81 3.35
C SER A 206 -10.65 -3.87 1.86
N PHE A 207 -11.86 -3.46 1.54
CA PHE A 207 -12.34 -3.42 0.18
C PHE A 207 -11.42 -2.57 -0.74
N ASP A 208 -10.96 -1.42 -0.24
CA ASP A 208 -10.12 -0.49 -0.99
C ASP A 208 -8.69 -1.03 -1.19
N ASP A 209 -8.13 -1.74 -0.19
CA ASP A 209 -6.81 -2.36 -0.28
C ASP A 209 -6.81 -3.52 -1.30
N GLU A 210 -7.85 -4.34 -1.31
CA GLU A 210 -8.00 -5.47 -2.25
C GLU A 210 -8.11 -4.98 -3.70
N MET A 211 -8.89 -3.91 -3.94
CA MET A 211 -8.98 -3.29 -5.26
C MET A 211 -7.61 -2.76 -5.71
N MET A 212 -6.89 -2.09 -4.81
CA MET A 212 -5.56 -1.54 -5.09
C MET A 212 -4.53 -2.64 -5.42
N GLU A 213 -4.61 -3.79 -4.76
CA GLU A 213 -3.78 -4.96 -5.06
C GLU A 213 -4.14 -5.57 -6.41
N SER A 214 -5.44 -5.65 -6.73
CA SER A 214 -5.94 -6.17 -8.01
C SER A 214 -5.51 -5.31 -9.22
N ASP A 215 -5.40 -4.00 -9.04
CA ASP A 215 -4.89 -3.05 -10.03
C ASP A 215 -3.35 -3.00 -10.08
N HIS A 216 -2.66 -3.78 -9.24
CA HIS A 216 -1.20 -3.83 -9.11
C HIS A 216 -0.58 -2.44 -8.86
N LEU A 217 -1.27 -1.60 -8.11
CA LEU A 217 -0.79 -0.26 -7.80
C LEU A 217 0.36 -0.35 -6.78
N PRO A 218 1.50 0.32 -7.07
CA PRO A 218 2.68 0.25 -6.22
C PRO A 218 2.48 1.06 -4.93
N HIS A 219 1.88 0.43 -3.92
CA HIS A 219 1.62 1.02 -2.61
C HIS A 219 2.57 0.46 -1.54
N LEU A 220 2.84 1.28 -0.53
CA LEU A 220 3.52 0.84 0.69
C LEU A 220 2.49 0.88 1.81
N HIS A 221 2.29 -0.25 2.49
CA HIS A 221 1.48 -0.34 3.71
C HIS A 221 2.01 0.60 4.78
N GLU A 222 1.15 1.12 5.65
CA GLU A 222 1.54 2.06 6.71
C GLU A 222 2.63 1.49 7.64
N ALA A 223 2.44 0.25 8.10
CA ALA A 223 3.38 -0.43 8.98
C ALA A 223 4.37 -1.32 8.18
N PRO A 224 5.67 -1.31 8.53
CA PRO A 224 6.62 -2.25 7.95
C PRO A 224 6.35 -3.68 8.44
N PRO A 225 6.41 -4.70 7.55
CA PRO A 225 6.40 -6.10 7.95
C PRO A 225 7.51 -6.41 8.98
N GLU A 226 7.21 -7.24 9.98
CA GLU A 226 8.16 -7.55 11.06
C GLU A 226 9.49 -8.14 10.56
N LYS A 227 9.41 -8.95 9.49
CA LYS A 227 10.55 -9.62 8.83
C LYS A 227 11.62 -8.62 8.35
N LEU A 228 11.26 -7.35 8.12
CA LEU A 228 12.20 -6.31 7.67
C LEU A 228 13.21 -5.87 8.71
N THR A 229 13.01 -6.24 9.97
CA THR A 229 13.97 -5.93 11.04
C THR A 229 15.25 -6.76 10.91
N MET A 230 15.17 -7.91 10.23
CA MET A 230 16.30 -8.85 10.06
C MET A 230 17.18 -8.53 8.84
N ILE A 231 16.75 -7.60 7.99
CA ILE A 231 17.46 -7.19 6.79
C ILE A 231 17.86 -5.72 6.87
N THR A 232 18.94 -5.38 6.20
CA THR A 232 19.52 -4.03 6.22
C THR A 232 19.33 -3.31 4.90
N ALA A 233 19.56 -2.00 4.90
CA ALA A 233 19.58 -1.18 3.70
C ALA A 233 20.53 -1.76 2.63
N ARG A 234 21.69 -2.30 3.03
CA ARG A 234 22.66 -2.93 2.14
C ARG A 234 22.12 -4.15 1.40
N ASP A 235 21.26 -4.94 2.03
CA ASP A 235 20.70 -6.15 1.40
C ASP A 235 19.70 -5.79 0.28
N THR A 236 19.09 -4.60 0.33
CA THR A 236 17.98 -4.19 -0.55
C THR A 236 18.39 -3.14 -1.59
N MET A 237 19.45 -2.37 -1.34
CA MET A 237 19.83 -1.26 -2.20
C MET A 237 20.29 -1.70 -3.59
N SER A 238 20.05 -0.83 -4.57
CA SER A 238 20.68 -0.95 -5.89
C SER A 238 22.13 -0.45 -5.82
N GLU A 239 23.10 -1.35 -5.99
CA GLU A 239 24.55 -1.02 -5.95
C GLU A 239 25.04 -0.32 -7.24
N GLN A 240 24.42 -0.61 -8.40
CA GLN A 240 24.80 -0.03 -9.69
C GLN A 240 24.20 1.37 -9.88
N VAL A 241 24.69 2.33 -9.09
CA VAL A 241 24.19 3.71 -9.12
C VAL A 241 24.86 4.53 -10.20
N VAL A 242 24.06 5.14 -11.08
CA VAL A 242 24.54 6.17 -12.02
C VAL A 242 24.73 7.48 -11.25
N THR A 243 25.98 7.91 -11.11
CA THR A 243 26.37 9.10 -10.35
C THR A 243 26.90 10.20 -11.27
N LEU A 244 26.67 11.46 -10.88
CA LEU A 244 27.26 12.64 -11.51
C LEU A 244 28.35 13.24 -10.63
N THR A 245 29.34 13.92 -11.20
CA THR A 245 30.32 14.72 -10.46
C THR A 245 29.81 16.15 -10.27
N GLU A 246 30.36 16.88 -9.30
CA GLU A 246 29.99 18.29 -9.05
C GLU A 246 30.12 19.17 -10.30
N LYS A 247 31.13 18.90 -11.13
CA LYS A 247 31.28 19.49 -12.47
C LYS A 247 31.19 18.38 -13.50
N VAL A 248 30.29 18.51 -14.45
CA VAL A 248 29.99 17.49 -15.47
C VAL A 248 29.94 18.11 -16.85
N THR A 249 30.34 17.39 -17.89
CA THR A 249 30.15 17.84 -19.27
C THR A 249 28.69 17.76 -19.68
N VAL A 250 28.21 18.75 -20.44
CA VAL A 250 26.85 18.78 -20.95
C VAL A 250 26.55 17.53 -21.80
N GLY A 251 27.51 17.08 -22.61
CA GLY A 251 27.38 15.86 -23.41
C GLY A 251 27.11 14.60 -22.57
N LEU A 252 27.74 14.47 -21.40
CA LEU A 252 27.47 13.33 -20.51
C LEU A 252 26.05 13.39 -19.93
N VAL A 253 25.57 14.59 -19.58
CA VAL A 253 24.20 14.77 -19.07
C VAL A 253 23.18 14.43 -20.14
N VAL A 254 23.38 14.90 -21.38
CA VAL A 254 22.52 14.58 -22.53
C VAL A 254 22.48 13.07 -22.76
N GLU A 255 23.64 12.41 -22.80
CA GLU A 255 23.73 10.97 -23.00
C GLU A 255 23.06 10.18 -21.88
N LEU A 256 23.27 10.59 -20.63
CA LEU A 256 22.64 9.99 -19.46
C LEU A 256 21.10 10.14 -19.50
N LEU A 257 20.60 11.30 -19.92
CA LEU A 257 19.17 11.52 -20.10
C LEU A 257 18.58 10.69 -21.25
N ARG A 258 19.36 10.37 -22.28
CA ARG A 258 18.93 9.50 -23.41
C ARG A 258 18.94 8.02 -23.02
N THR A 259 19.99 7.57 -22.34
CA THR A 259 20.22 6.16 -22.03
C THR A 259 19.44 5.67 -20.81
N THR A 260 19.20 6.54 -19.83
CA THR A 260 18.57 6.14 -18.56
C THR A 260 17.15 6.70 -18.42
N LYS A 261 16.29 5.96 -17.71
CA LYS A 261 14.94 6.39 -17.30
C LYS A 261 14.87 6.84 -15.82
N HIS A 262 16.02 6.97 -15.15
CA HIS A 262 16.08 7.37 -13.75
C HIS A 262 15.67 8.83 -13.56
N ASN A 263 15.02 9.13 -12.43
CA ASN A 263 14.49 10.46 -12.11
C ASN A 263 15.34 11.23 -11.09
N GLY A 264 16.30 10.59 -10.43
CA GLY A 264 17.22 11.20 -9.49
C GLY A 264 18.62 10.61 -9.63
N PHE A 265 19.64 11.46 -9.50
CA PHE A 265 21.04 11.14 -9.72
C PHE A 265 21.86 11.68 -8.56
N PRO A 266 22.56 10.83 -7.79
CA PRO A 266 23.47 11.29 -6.75
C PRO A 266 24.66 12.03 -7.35
N VAL A 267 24.98 13.17 -6.77
CA VAL A 267 26.18 13.96 -7.10
C VAL A 267 27.28 13.58 -6.12
N VAL A 268 28.44 13.19 -6.63
CA VAL A 268 29.57 12.73 -5.82
C VAL A 268 30.80 13.62 -6.01
N ARG A 269 31.58 13.77 -4.95
CA ARG A 269 32.92 14.34 -4.96
C ARG A 269 33.94 13.20 -4.96
N LEU A 270 34.85 13.24 -5.92
CA LEU A 270 35.98 12.31 -5.98
C LEU A 270 37.00 12.75 -4.94
N ALA A 271 37.41 11.84 -4.05
CA ALA A 271 38.49 12.12 -3.12
C ALA A 271 39.78 12.41 -3.92
N SER A 272 40.41 13.55 -3.60
CA SER A 272 41.62 14.11 -4.21
C SER A 272 42.64 13.04 -4.61
N GLY A 273 42.92 12.91 -5.92
CA GLY A 273 43.97 12.03 -6.45
C GLY A 273 43.66 11.31 -7.78
N SER A 274 42.42 11.40 -8.29
CA SER A 274 42.07 10.85 -9.62
C SER A 274 41.54 11.95 -10.52
N GLU A 275 42.34 12.32 -11.52
CA GLU A 275 41.87 13.15 -12.63
C GLU A 275 40.62 12.53 -13.29
N PRO A 276 39.74 13.32 -13.92
CA PRO A 276 38.55 12.84 -14.61
C PRO A 276 38.93 12.11 -15.93
N GLY A 277 39.60 10.97 -15.80
CA GLY A 277 39.85 10.04 -16.89
C GLY A 277 38.60 9.22 -17.17
N ARG A 278 37.84 9.63 -18.19
CA ARG A 278 36.85 8.82 -18.94
C ARG A 278 36.04 7.82 -18.09
N MET A 279 35.02 8.33 -17.39
CA MET A 279 34.06 7.52 -16.67
C MET A 279 33.30 6.61 -17.66
N SER A 280 33.59 5.32 -17.65
CA SER A 280 32.89 4.33 -18.48
C SER A 280 31.46 4.17 -17.96
N VAL A 281 30.48 4.54 -18.77
CA VAL A 281 29.10 4.08 -18.62
C VAL A 281 29.13 2.56 -18.75
N ARG A 282 28.95 1.82 -17.64
CA ARG A 282 28.74 0.37 -17.72
C ARG A 282 27.29 0.15 -18.15
N THR A 283 27.08 -0.06 -19.44
CA THR A 283 25.81 -0.55 -19.99
C THR A 283 25.65 -2.06 -19.70
N PRO A 284 24.46 -2.55 -19.32
CA PRO A 284 24.23 -3.98 -19.16
C PRO A 284 24.00 -4.64 -20.52
N GLY A 285 24.85 -5.59 -20.92
CA GLY A 285 24.71 -6.32 -22.19
C GLY A 285 25.43 -7.67 -22.24
N SER A 286 24.63 -8.72 -22.41
CA SER A 286 24.91 -10.06 -22.98
C SER A 286 25.98 -10.96 -22.34
N ALA A 287 25.52 -11.93 -21.53
CA ALA A 287 26.32 -13.05 -21.08
C ALA A 287 26.12 -14.26 -22.02
N SER A 288 27.05 -14.45 -22.96
CA SER A 288 27.24 -15.74 -23.64
C SER A 288 28.73 -16.07 -23.66
N GLY A 289 29.17 -16.92 -22.72
CA GLY A 289 30.56 -17.40 -22.65
C GLY A 289 30.73 -18.39 -21.50
N ARG A 290 31.12 -19.63 -21.82
CA ARG A 290 31.33 -20.77 -20.90
C ARG A 290 32.44 -20.49 -19.87
N PRO A 291 32.41 -21.09 -18.67
CA PRO A 291 33.44 -20.89 -17.66
C PRO A 291 34.66 -21.78 -17.92
N GLY A 292 35.78 -21.16 -18.30
CA GLY A 292 37.12 -21.75 -18.20
C GLY A 292 37.79 -21.30 -16.90
N SER A 293 38.33 -22.25 -16.14
CA SER A 293 39.04 -22.05 -14.89
C SER A 293 40.31 -21.21 -15.06
N VAL A 294 40.43 -20.10 -14.33
CA VAL A 294 41.72 -19.48 -14.04
C VAL A 294 41.74 -19.03 -12.59
N THR A 295 42.50 -19.77 -11.79
CA THR A 295 42.98 -19.37 -10.47
C THR A 295 43.98 -18.22 -10.65
N GLY A 296 43.52 -17.00 -10.40
CA GLY A 296 44.36 -15.82 -10.28
C GLY A 296 43.75 -14.86 -9.28
N ARG A 297 44.41 -14.65 -8.14
CA ARG A 297 44.12 -13.53 -7.23
C ARG A 297 44.36 -12.24 -8.00
N GLN A 298 43.35 -11.72 -8.68
CA GLN A 298 43.33 -10.32 -9.10
C GLN A 298 42.98 -9.49 -7.87
N SER A 299 43.96 -8.72 -7.39
CA SER A 299 43.76 -7.58 -6.52
C SER A 299 42.71 -6.67 -7.16
N GLN A 300 41.52 -6.60 -6.56
CA GLN A 300 40.52 -5.59 -6.91
C GLN A 300 41.16 -4.21 -6.75
N GLY A 301 41.37 -3.51 -7.86
CA GLY A 301 41.80 -2.12 -7.86
C GLY A 301 40.83 -1.30 -7.01
N GLN A 302 41.38 -0.62 -6.01
CA GLN A 302 40.65 0.20 -5.07
C GLN A 302 39.97 1.34 -5.84
N GLN A 303 38.66 1.25 -6.05
CA GLN A 303 37.90 2.34 -6.69
C GLN A 303 38.03 3.61 -5.84
N PRO A 304 38.23 4.79 -6.45
CA PRO A 304 38.35 6.03 -5.70
C PRO A 304 37.07 6.27 -4.90
N ALA A 305 37.22 6.70 -3.64
CA ALA A 305 36.10 6.97 -2.75
C ALA A 305 35.19 8.07 -3.34
N ARG A 306 33.91 7.76 -3.50
CA ARG A 306 32.88 8.65 -4.05
C ARG A 306 32.06 9.24 -2.90
N ILE A 307 32.49 10.38 -2.37
CA ILE A 307 31.82 11.03 -1.25
C ILE A 307 30.52 11.67 -1.77
N LEU A 308 29.39 11.42 -1.12
CA LEU A 308 28.11 12.02 -1.53
C LEU A 308 28.13 13.53 -1.28
N ALA A 309 27.89 14.31 -2.34
CA ALA A 309 27.83 15.78 -2.30
C ALA A 309 26.40 16.32 -2.39
N GLY A 310 25.48 15.59 -3.04
CA GLY A 310 24.08 15.99 -3.15
C GLY A 310 23.25 15.05 -4.02
N LEU A 311 22.02 15.46 -4.33
CA LEU A 311 21.11 14.75 -5.23
C LEU A 311 20.54 15.73 -6.26
N VAL A 312 20.55 15.36 -7.55
CA VAL A 312 19.95 16.16 -8.62
C VAL A 312 18.88 15.37 -9.36
N MET A 313 17.76 16.00 -9.67
CA MET A 313 16.62 15.37 -10.33
C MET A 313 16.70 15.51 -11.84
N ARG A 314 16.14 14.53 -12.57
CA ARG A 314 16.05 14.53 -14.04
C ARG A 314 15.38 15.80 -14.58
N ALA A 315 14.33 16.27 -13.90
CA ALA A 315 13.63 17.50 -14.27
C ALA A 315 14.53 18.74 -14.13
N GLN A 316 15.36 18.81 -13.08
CA GLN A 316 16.33 19.90 -12.90
C GLN A 316 17.39 19.88 -14.01
N LEU A 317 17.91 18.70 -14.38
CA LEU A 317 18.85 18.56 -15.50
C LEU A 317 18.26 19.03 -16.82
N LYS A 318 17.02 18.61 -17.12
CA LYS A 318 16.30 19.06 -18.33
C LYS A 318 16.11 20.58 -18.36
N TRP A 319 15.72 21.16 -17.23
CA TRP A 319 15.59 22.61 -17.10
C TRP A 319 16.92 23.33 -17.33
N MET A 320 18.01 22.83 -16.73
CA MET A 320 19.35 23.40 -16.94
C MET A 320 19.80 23.36 -18.40
N LEU A 321 19.47 22.28 -19.12
CA LEU A 321 19.73 22.15 -20.56
C LEU A 321 18.95 23.16 -21.39
N GLN A 322 17.65 23.32 -21.10
CA GLN A 322 16.79 24.30 -21.78
C GLN A 322 17.30 25.74 -21.64
N HIS A 323 17.79 26.10 -20.45
CA HIS A 323 18.20 27.48 -20.15
C HIS A 323 19.67 27.78 -20.45
N ARG A 324 20.44 26.77 -20.89
CA ARG A 324 21.88 26.85 -21.22
C ARG A 324 22.72 27.51 -20.12
N VAL A 325 22.56 27.01 -18.90
CA VAL A 325 23.10 27.59 -17.66
C VAL A 325 24.64 27.65 -17.63
N TRP A 326 25.33 26.81 -18.41
CA TRP A 326 26.80 26.77 -18.52
C TRP A 326 27.41 27.98 -19.24
N ARG A 327 26.64 28.78 -19.98
CA ARG A 327 27.19 29.94 -20.70
C ARG A 327 27.51 31.10 -19.73
N LYS A 328 28.73 31.64 -19.84
CA LYS A 328 29.21 32.76 -19.02
C LYS A 328 28.23 33.94 -19.08
N GLY A 329 27.89 34.51 -17.91
CA GLY A 329 26.96 35.64 -17.78
C GLY A 329 25.52 35.29 -17.35
N ARG A 330 25.09 34.02 -17.45
CA ARG A 330 23.77 33.57 -16.95
C ARG A 330 23.82 32.79 -15.62
N SER A 331 24.96 32.18 -15.29
CA SER A 331 25.11 31.36 -14.08
C SER A 331 24.92 32.11 -12.75
N GLN A 332 24.91 33.46 -12.74
CA GLN A 332 24.80 34.26 -11.51
C GLN A 332 23.41 34.91 -11.31
N ASN A 333 22.50 34.80 -12.28
CA ASN A 333 21.21 35.51 -12.24
C ASN A 333 20.00 34.62 -11.92
N PHE A 334 20.17 33.29 -11.86
CA PHE A 334 19.05 32.38 -11.60
C PHE A 334 18.94 32.04 -10.12
N SER A 335 17.79 32.38 -9.55
CA SER A 335 17.46 32.11 -8.16
C SER A 335 16.96 30.68 -8.01
N MET A 336 17.35 30.00 -6.92
CA MET A 336 16.82 28.68 -6.57
C MET A 336 15.28 28.66 -6.51
N ARG A 337 14.63 29.81 -6.30
CA ARG A 337 13.17 29.99 -6.34
C ARG A 337 12.57 29.78 -7.73
N GLU A 338 13.26 30.15 -8.81
CA GLU A 338 12.79 29.95 -10.19
C GLU A 338 12.90 28.48 -10.62
N LEU A 339 13.94 27.79 -10.14
CA LEU A 339 14.06 26.35 -10.33
C LEU A 339 13.00 25.60 -9.50
N GLN A 340 12.71 26.04 -8.28
CA GLN A 340 11.67 25.46 -7.43
C GLN A 340 10.26 25.70 -8.00
N SER A 341 9.97 26.86 -8.60
CA SER A 341 8.68 27.09 -9.26
C SER A 341 8.50 26.17 -10.47
N TYR A 342 9.55 25.94 -11.26
CA TYR A 342 9.51 25.00 -12.38
C TYR A 342 9.32 23.54 -11.95
N VAL A 343 9.97 23.13 -10.85
CA VAL A 343 9.88 21.75 -10.33
C VAL A 343 8.59 21.51 -9.52
N GLY A 344 8.09 22.52 -8.82
CA GLY A 344 6.89 22.46 -7.97
C GLY A 344 5.57 22.69 -8.70
N ALA A 345 5.55 23.52 -9.74
CA ALA A 345 4.35 23.81 -10.52
C ALA A 345 4.25 22.87 -11.74
N GLY A 346 3.84 21.61 -11.50
CA GLY A 346 3.13 20.82 -12.51
C GLY A 346 3.74 20.76 -13.92
N ALA A 347 5.06 20.60 -14.07
CA ALA A 347 5.75 20.36 -15.36
C ALA A 347 5.33 19.05 -16.08
N LEU A 348 4.22 18.44 -15.66
CA LEU A 348 3.51 17.36 -16.35
C LEU A 348 2.43 17.88 -17.33
N LYS A 349 1.97 19.14 -17.23
CA LYS A 349 0.82 19.62 -18.03
C LYS A 349 1.15 20.48 -19.25
N ASN A 350 2.27 21.22 -19.27
CA ASN A 350 2.57 22.12 -20.38
C ASN A 350 3.96 21.85 -20.96
N GLY A 351 4.00 21.26 -22.16
CA GLY A 351 5.15 21.30 -23.08
C GLY A 351 6.36 20.48 -22.64
N GLY A 352 6.63 19.40 -23.37
CA GLY A 352 7.74 18.49 -23.09
C GLY A 352 9.09 19.20 -22.90
N PRO A 353 9.98 18.63 -22.08
CA PRO A 353 11.34 19.15 -21.93
C PRO A 353 12.02 19.12 -23.29
N ALA A 354 12.92 20.08 -23.55
CA ALA A 354 13.73 20.10 -24.76
C ALA A 354 14.26 18.70 -24.98
N ASN A 355 13.96 18.12 -26.15
CA ASN A 355 14.47 16.82 -26.48
C ASN A 355 16.00 16.91 -26.34
N PRO A 356 16.68 15.88 -25.79
CA PRO A 356 18.14 15.89 -25.65
C PRO A 356 18.89 16.17 -26.97
N GLY A 357 18.21 16.10 -28.12
CA GLY A 357 18.73 16.42 -29.45
C GLY A 357 18.75 17.91 -29.84
N GLU A 358 18.27 18.85 -29.01
CA GLU A 358 18.31 20.29 -29.33
C GLU A 358 19.61 20.98 -28.90
N VAL A 359 20.56 20.25 -28.30
CA VAL A 359 21.84 20.79 -27.84
C VAL A 359 22.87 20.69 -28.96
N ALA A 360 23.51 21.82 -29.31
CA ALA A 360 24.56 21.85 -30.33
C ALA A 360 25.81 21.07 -29.88
N GLU A 361 26.51 20.45 -30.82
CA GLU A 361 27.77 19.71 -30.56
C GLU A 361 28.84 20.55 -29.85
N GLU A 362 28.85 21.87 -30.10
CA GLU A 362 29.73 22.82 -29.41
C GLU A 362 29.41 22.93 -27.91
N ASP A 363 28.12 22.99 -27.57
CA ASP A 363 27.66 23.07 -26.18
C ASP A 363 27.92 21.75 -25.42
N MET A 364 28.10 20.60 -26.10
CA MET A 364 28.33 19.31 -25.45
C MET A 364 29.67 19.22 -24.70
N LYS A 365 30.68 20.00 -25.14
CA LYS A 365 32.01 20.04 -24.51
C LYS A 365 32.08 20.97 -23.31
N GLU A 366 31.07 21.81 -23.12
CA GLU A 366 31.01 22.75 -22.01
C GLU A 366 30.80 22.05 -20.67
N MET A 367 31.28 22.69 -19.60
CA MET A 367 31.19 22.19 -18.23
C MET A 367 30.01 22.83 -17.50
N LEU A 368 29.13 21.99 -16.97
CA LEU A 368 28.01 22.34 -16.11
C LEU A 368 28.39 22.12 -14.64
N ASP A 369 28.26 23.16 -13.82
CA ASP A 369 28.45 23.09 -12.37
C ASP A 369 27.11 22.82 -11.67
N LEU A 370 26.99 21.65 -11.04
CA LEU A 370 25.76 21.20 -10.40
C LEU A 370 25.60 21.72 -8.97
N ARG A 371 26.66 22.27 -8.36
CA ARG A 371 26.69 22.61 -6.92
C ARG A 371 25.61 23.62 -6.51
N ALA A 372 25.23 24.52 -7.41
CA ALA A 372 24.21 25.53 -7.16
C ALA A 372 22.76 25.02 -7.36
N TYR A 373 22.57 23.86 -7.98
CA TYR A 373 21.27 23.37 -8.43
C TYR A 373 20.87 22.01 -7.83
N MET A 374 21.82 21.29 -7.24
CA MET A 374 21.57 20.05 -6.52
C MET A 374 20.98 20.32 -5.13
N ASP A 375 20.26 19.35 -4.58
CA ASP A 375 19.98 19.29 -3.16
C ASP A 375 21.28 18.94 -2.41
N PRO A 376 21.86 19.86 -1.61
CA PRO A 376 23.12 19.62 -0.92
C PRO A 376 22.97 18.73 0.33
N CYS A 377 21.74 18.49 0.81
CA CYS A 377 21.46 17.69 2.00
C CYS A 377 20.31 16.72 1.74
N PRO A 378 20.47 15.79 0.78
CA PRO A 378 19.46 14.76 0.59
C PRO A 378 19.38 13.92 1.86
N LEU A 379 18.19 13.43 2.21
CA LEU A 379 18.07 12.44 3.26
C LEU A 379 18.91 11.20 2.90
N MET A 380 19.72 10.71 3.84
CA MET A 380 20.65 9.60 3.63
C MET A 380 20.46 8.54 4.72
N VAL A 381 20.76 7.28 4.40
CA VAL A 381 20.84 6.20 5.41
C VAL A 381 22.17 5.48 5.35
N THR A 382 22.55 4.90 6.48
CA THR A 382 23.73 4.04 6.54
C THR A 382 23.41 2.65 6.00
N GLU A 383 24.40 1.99 5.41
CA GLU A 383 24.26 0.64 4.82
C GLU A 383 23.77 -0.41 5.84
N LEU A 384 24.05 -0.23 7.13
CA LEU A 384 23.66 -1.14 8.21
C LEU A 384 22.30 -0.79 8.84
N MET A 385 21.61 0.27 8.38
CA MET A 385 20.32 0.64 8.93
C MET A 385 19.30 -0.48 8.69
N PRO A 386 18.50 -0.90 9.70
CA PRO A 386 17.44 -1.88 9.50
C PRO A 386 16.42 -1.41 8.48
N LEU A 387 15.98 -2.30 7.59
CA LEU A 387 15.06 -1.92 6.51
C LEU A 387 13.70 -1.48 7.04
N SER A 388 13.26 -1.99 8.21
CA SER A 388 12.05 -1.51 8.88
C SER A 388 12.09 -0.01 9.20
N ARG A 389 13.27 0.55 9.52
CA ARG A 389 13.44 1.99 9.72
C ARG A 389 13.43 2.73 8.38
N VAL A 390 14.15 2.21 7.38
CA VAL A 390 14.16 2.78 6.02
C VAL A 390 12.74 2.86 5.45
N TYR A 391 11.95 1.81 5.62
CA TYR A 391 10.55 1.74 5.19
C TYR A 391 9.69 2.85 5.79
N ARG A 392 9.82 3.11 7.10
CA ARG A 392 9.13 4.24 7.75
C ARG A 392 9.57 5.58 7.19
N LEU A 393 10.87 5.78 6.93
CA LEU A 393 11.34 7.02 6.29
C LEU A 393 10.66 7.25 4.93
N PHE A 394 10.41 6.20 4.14
CA PHE A 394 9.68 6.30 2.87
C PHE A 394 8.20 6.67 3.00
N ASN A 395 7.53 6.17 4.04
CA ASN A 395 6.13 6.48 4.31
C ASN A 395 5.96 7.86 4.94
N ASP A 396 6.72 8.15 6.00
CA ASP A 396 6.55 9.35 6.83
C ASP A 396 7.01 10.62 6.12
N MET A 397 8.09 10.54 5.33
CA MET A 397 8.65 11.69 4.62
C MET A 397 8.30 11.73 3.13
N GLY A 398 7.62 10.73 2.59
CA GLY A 398 7.22 10.70 1.17
C GLY A 398 8.40 10.72 0.19
N ILE A 399 9.58 10.26 0.60
CA ILE A 399 10.80 10.27 -0.23
C ILE A 399 10.69 9.31 -1.42
N ARG A 400 11.43 9.63 -2.49
CA ARG A 400 11.47 8.85 -3.74
C ARG A 400 12.81 8.15 -3.99
N HIS A 401 13.89 8.79 -3.58
CA HIS A 401 15.25 8.32 -3.76
C HIS A 401 15.97 8.49 -2.43
N LEU A 402 16.59 7.43 -1.93
CA LEU A 402 17.29 7.41 -0.65
C LEU A 402 18.72 6.89 -0.87
N PRO A 403 19.71 7.77 -0.96
CA PRO A 403 21.12 7.39 -1.02
C PRO A 403 21.54 6.59 0.22
N VAL A 404 22.29 5.51 -0.01
CA VAL A 404 22.87 4.66 1.03
C VAL A 404 24.37 4.91 1.07
N ILE A 405 24.87 5.28 2.24
CA ILE A 405 26.27 5.61 2.48
C ILE A 405 26.93 4.62 3.44
N ASN A 406 28.24 4.44 3.30
CA ASN A 406 29.06 3.73 4.28
C ASN A 406 29.53 4.68 5.40
N ALA A 407 30.30 4.14 6.36
CA ALA A 407 30.88 4.91 7.46
C ALA A 407 31.84 6.04 7.01
N SER A 408 32.36 6.01 5.77
CA SER A 408 33.23 7.05 5.21
C SER A 408 32.47 8.05 4.33
N CYS A 409 31.15 8.15 4.47
CA CYS A 409 30.26 9.00 3.66
C CYS A 409 30.36 8.76 2.15
N SER A 410 30.87 7.59 1.75
CA SER A 410 30.92 7.18 0.36
C SER A 410 29.60 6.55 -0.04
N LEU A 411 29.10 6.93 -1.22
CA LEU A 411 27.88 6.36 -1.77
C LEU A 411 28.10 4.90 -2.17
N VAL A 412 27.31 3.99 -1.58
CA VAL A 412 27.37 2.55 -1.86
C VAL A 412 26.17 2.09 -2.69
N GLY A 413 25.02 2.74 -2.53
CA GLY A 413 23.81 2.36 -3.24
C GLY A 413 22.73 3.42 -3.17
N ILE A 414 21.59 3.13 -3.79
CA ILE A 414 20.37 3.92 -3.69
C ILE A 414 19.19 2.99 -3.46
N ILE A 415 18.26 3.41 -2.61
CA ILE A 415 16.98 2.75 -2.40
C ILE A 415 15.89 3.64 -2.98
N THR A 416 14.95 3.04 -3.68
CA THR A 416 13.76 3.69 -4.22
C THR A 416 12.50 2.99 -3.71
N ARG A 417 11.33 3.61 -3.91
CA ARG A 417 10.05 3.00 -3.52
C ARG A 417 9.80 1.63 -4.17
N LYS A 418 10.37 1.39 -5.36
CA LYS A 418 10.24 0.10 -6.07
C LYS A 418 10.97 -1.03 -5.35
N ASP A 419 12.11 -0.72 -4.73
CA ASP A 419 12.92 -1.70 -4.02
C ASP A 419 12.23 -2.17 -2.71
N LEU A 420 11.29 -1.36 -2.20
CA LEU A 420 10.47 -1.60 -1.02
C LEU A 420 9.07 -2.15 -1.34
N GLN A 421 8.83 -2.61 -2.57
CA GLN A 421 7.59 -3.32 -2.88
C GLN A 421 7.64 -4.76 -2.36
N VAL A 422 6.47 -5.34 -2.08
CA VAL A 422 6.34 -6.70 -1.51
C VAL A 422 7.16 -7.72 -2.31
N ALA A 423 6.97 -7.79 -3.63
CA ALA A 423 7.70 -8.74 -4.49
C ALA A 423 9.23 -8.57 -4.44
N SER A 424 9.72 -7.33 -4.40
CA SER A 424 11.16 -7.03 -4.29
C SER A 424 11.69 -7.46 -2.92
N MET A 425 10.95 -7.16 -1.86
CA MET A 425 11.34 -7.50 -0.49
C MET A 425 11.35 -9.00 -0.24
N GLU A 426 10.39 -9.75 -0.79
CA GLU A 426 10.37 -11.21 -0.72
C GLU A 426 11.58 -11.83 -1.42
N ALA A 427 11.95 -11.32 -2.60
CA ALA A 427 13.15 -11.75 -3.30
C ALA A 427 14.42 -11.49 -2.47
N THR A 428 14.52 -10.30 -1.86
CA THR A 428 15.63 -9.93 -0.98
C THR A 428 15.69 -10.79 0.27
N LEU A 429 14.56 -11.03 0.92
CA LEU A 429 14.46 -11.90 2.11
C LEU A 429 14.88 -13.34 1.77
N ALA A 430 14.42 -13.88 0.64
CA ALA A 430 14.79 -15.21 0.17
C ALA A 430 16.30 -15.30 -0.12
N ALA A 431 16.90 -14.27 -0.72
CA ALA A 431 18.33 -14.20 -0.96
C ALA A 431 19.12 -14.13 0.35
N HIS A 432 18.69 -13.30 1.30
CA HIS A 432 19.32 -13.16 2.61
C HIS A 432 19.26 -14.48 3.40
N TYR A 433 18.12 -15.17 3.41
CA TYR A 433 17.97 -16.45 4.10
C TYR A 433 18.91 -17.53 3.51
N LYS A 434 19.04 -17.59 2.18
CA LYS A 434 20.01 -18.49 1.52
C LYS A 434 21.45 -18.18 1.92
N LEU A 435 21.82 -16.91 2.07
CA LEU A 435 23.16 -16.50 2.51
C LEU A 435 23.44 -16.88 3.97
N VAL A 436 22.48 -16.66 4.87
CA VAL A 436 22.61 -17.03 6.29
C VAL A 436 22.75 -18.54 6.44
N LEU A 437 21.90 -19.32 5.78
CA LEU A 437 21.99 -20.79 5.78
C LEU A 437 23.35 -21.27 5.26
N ARG A 438 23.85 -20.68 4.17
CA ARG A 438 25.16 -21.04 3.62
C ARG A 438 26.29 -20.75 4.60
N LYS A 439 26.27 -19.58 5.27
CA LYS A 439 27.28 -19.22 6.28
C LYS A 439 27.25 -20.17 7.48
N GLU A 440 26.06 -20.54 7.95
CA GLU A 440 25.89 -21.46 9.07
C GLU A 440 26.37 -22.88 8.72
N ILE A 441 26.06 -23.37 7.51
CA ILE A 441 26.58 -24.66 7.02
C ILE A 441 28.10 -24.64 6.98
N VAL A 442 28.72 -23.61 6.36
CA VAL A 442 30.18 -23.48 6.29
C VAL A 442 30.80 -23.39 7.68
N ARG A 443 30.18 -22.66 8.60
CA ARG A 443 30.63 -22.57 9.99
C ARG A 443 30.61 -23.93 10.67
N ARG A 444 29.52 -24.69 10.55
CA ARG A 444 29.42 -26.05 11.11
C ARG A 444 30.43 -27.02 10.52
N PHE A 445 30.67 -26.97 9.21
CA PHE A 445 31.73 -27.76 8.59
C PHE A 445 33.13 -27.33 9.05
N SER A 446 33.37 -26.02 9.21
CA SER A 446 34.64 -25.51 9.74
C SER A 446 34.86 -25.92 11.20
N ASP A 447 33.81 -25.94 12.02
CA ASP A 447 33.86 -26.35 13.42
C ASP A 447 34.04 -27.87 13.56
N ALA A 448 33.37 -28.65 12.71
CA ALA A 448 33.60 -30.09 12.62
C ALA A 448 35.03 -30.42 12.18
N GLY A 449 35.56 -29.71 11.19
CA GLY A 449 36.95 -29.84 10.74
C GLY A 449 37.97 -29.49 11.82
N ARG A 450 37.73 -28.42 12.61
CA ARG A 450 38.55 -28.07 13.78
C ARG A 450 38.56 -29.19 14.83
N ARG A 451 37.40 -29.76 15.17
CA ARG A 451 37.29 -30.86 16.14
C ARG A 451 38.03 -32.13 15.68
N VAL A 452 37.99 -32.45 14.39
CA VAL A 452 38.74 -33.58 13.82
C VAL A 452 40.25 -33.32 13.83
N ALA A 453 40.66 -32.08 13.53
CA ALA A 453 42.07 -31.68 13.58
C ALA A 453 42.64 -31.68 15.02
N GLU A 454 41.84 -31.28 16.01
CA GLU A 454 42.22 -31.36 17.43
C GLU A 454 42.37 -32.83 17.89
N LYS A 455 41.41 -33.70 17.55
CA LYS A 455 41.51 -35.14 17.84
C LYS A 455 42.74 -35.82 17.21
N ARG A 456 43.22 -35.35 16.05
CA ARG A 456 44.47 -35.84 15.42
C ARG A 456 45.74 -35.34 16.09
N LYS A 457 45.72 -34.22 16.81
CA LYS A 457 46.89 -33.67 17.52
C LYS A 457 47.11 -34.32 18.90
N GLN A 458 46.07 -34.92 19.48
CA GLN A 458 46.14 -35.64 20.76
C GLN A 458 47.10 -36.84 20.75
N PRO A 459 47.05 -37.78 19.78
CA PRO A 459 47.98 -38.91 19.75
C PRO A 459 49.44 -38.51 19.44
N LEU A 460 49.68 -37.32 18.87
CA LEU A 460 51.04 -36.84 18.56
C LEU A 460 51.73 -36.18 19.76
N LYS A 461 50.97 -35.73 20.77
CA LYS A 461 51.52 -35.25 22.05
C LYS A 461 51.86 -36.41 22.97
N GLU A 462 50.98 -37.41 23.04
CA GLU A 462 51.19 -38.61 23.87
C GLU A 462 52.39 -39.44 23.38
N ALA A 463 52.64 -39.51 22.05
CA ALA A 463 53.82 -40.17 21.50
C ALA A 463 55.15 -39.40 21.72
N ARG A 464 55.09 -38.11 22.07
CA ARG A 464 56.30 -37.29 22.33
C ARG A 464 56.66 -37.22 23.83
N GLU A 465 55.70 -37.53 24.70
CA GLU A 465 55.89 -37.58 26.16
C GLU A 465 56.15 -39.01 26.68
N GLY A 466 55.83 -40.08 25.93
CA GLY A 466 56.04 -41.49 26.33
C GLY A 466 57.42 -42.10 26.06
N GLY A 467 58.43 -41.29 25.71
CA GLY A 467 59.76 -41.76 25.27
C GLY A 467 60.87 -41.75 26.34
N ALA A 468 60.54 -41.72 27.62
CA ALA A 468 61.52 -41.80 28.71
C ALA A 468 60.88 -42.38 29.98
N GLU A 469 60.90 -43.69 30.15
CA GLU A 469 61.37 -44.36 31.37
C GLU A 469 61.27 -45.88 31.23
N GLU A 470 62.43 -46.52 31.29
CA GLU A 470 62.60 -47.96 31.47
C GLU A 470 62.23 -48.38 32.90
N GLY A 471 61.53 -49.51 33.00
CA GLY A 471 61.99 -50.62 33.85
C GLY A 471 61.65 -50.58 35.34
N LYS A 472 60.66 -51.39 35.74
CA LYS A 472 60.83 -52.52 36.67
C LYS A 472 59.50 -53.23 36.97
N GLY A 473 59.56 -54.56 37.05
CA GLY A 473 58.74 -55.31 38.01
C GLY A 473 57.57 -56.12 37.44
N SER A 474 57.90 -57.31 36.94
CA SER A 474 56.96 -58.42 36.68
C SER A 474 56.36 -58.99 37.97
N GLN A 475 55.04 -59.24 38.03
CA GLN A 475 54.51 -60.53 38.52
C GLN A 475 53.00 -60.74 38.27
N LYS A 476 52.72 -61.99 37.92
CA LYS A 476 51.48 -62.68 37.51
C LYS A 476 50.32 -62.58 38.53
N CYS A 477 49.06 -62.60 38.07
CA CYS A 477 48.21 -63.80 38.11
C CYS A 477 46.82 -63.60 37.46
N SER A 478 46.21 -64.74 37.15
CA SER A 478 45.19 -65.04 36.15
C SER A 478 43.70 -64.93 36.56
N LYS A 479 42.85 -64.94 35.52
CA LYS A 479 41.45 -65.49 35.39
C LYS A 479 40.25 -64.50 35.51
N PRO A 480 39.07 -64.83 34.91
CA PRO A 480 38.56 -64.20 33.67
C PRO A 480 37.23 -63.43 33.85
N LEU A 481 36.86 -62.56 32.91
CA LEU A 481 35.55 -61.89 32.90
C LEU A 481 34.58 -62.46 31.85
N SER A 482 33.45 -62.93 32.36
CA SER A 482 32.20 -63.24 31.66
C SER A 482 31.44 -61.96 31.28
N MET A 483 30.82 -61.96 30.10
CA MET A 483 29.81 -61.00 29.65
C MET A 483 28.52 -61.10 30.51
N PRO A 484 27.78 -59.99 30.65
CA PRO A 484 26.32 -60.09 30.67
C PRO A 484 25.63 -59.18 29.64
N ASN A 485 24.47 -59.69 29.24
CA ASN A 485 23.56 -59.20 28.22
C ASN A 485 22.79 -57.92 28.60
N ARG A 486 22.31 -57.26 27.55
CA ARG A 486 21.15 -56.35 27.53
C ARG A 486 19.89 -57.08 28.00
N ASP A 487 19.07 -56.42 28.80
CA ASP A 487 17.61 -56.29 28.60
C ASP A 487 17.03 -55.20 29.52
N ASP A 488 16.05 -54.47 28.96
CA ASP A 488 14.91 -53.73 29.53
C ASP A 488 15.08 -52.47 30.41
N ALA A 489 14.74 -51.31 29.83
CA ALA A 489 13.50 -50.55 30.13
C ALA A 489 13.34 -49.35 29.17
#